data_AF-A0A6P6N0L9-F1
#
_entry.id   AF-A0A6P6N0L9-F1
#
_cell.length_a   1.000
_cell.length_b   1.000
_cell.length_c   1.000
_cell.angle_alpha   90.00
_cell.angle_beta   90.00
_cell.angle_gamma   90.00
#
_symmetry.space_group_name_H-M   'P 1'
#
loop_
_entity.id
_entity.type
_entity.pdbx_description
1 polymer ?
#
loop_
_entity_poly.entity_id
_entity_poly.type
_entity_poly.pdbx_seq_one_letter_code
_entity_poly.pdbx_strand_id
1 'polypeptide(L)'
;MLFRVMSILEATAKAKFPSKDTVLHAYLHFEALSSHVYSYTCINCGYYPKVVIMDLHKKGVFSIPFSEIATPPSDFKGDTNIVSFWESVTMEMIGRGFLSSGRKNPFVVCPSYDCWAPWIGPNTRKSDIVLNTEHAKLQKTKSCDVPDLDVTEERLGDELFNLKVDAVRKLCKECGLDTKGSRMDLVLRLRTEMQNRSAYDKIFQQIWGASGGWAVITCPCGIVYSIKFNIRAESPRDFADLLLSWKHFPNVVIYDFARGLAAHVNLRKADSLPFSPHEGRLAEPTTANIQLAKEGKLKVNLPWLKNKKEEEDINCHPLTGSSEHYALYDRFHEFNTKDPRDALRRIQVVPELCGWVNTQTAEQLFGSMRKNNYFLNMLTPSGHTFLMRNIIHHYNTAQNKNMEDSLRKIVSPSDQLTFNGYGQIVLGTPPQSLNDSERHTCDITQIDQVHCPSQGSVIDMTALRNVQPNRACWMHPQSSDQIKMIENALNEKESRQQFLAQVGATILNRSDFITLGHPNDVEGTILNACLSMVRDIADLKNIKVNCFSSYVTVTWLPPLCADPSANLPDHIAECDFILLPSWASNHWMICYLHSNYILGCGKSMDVMISTVLQGRIGQIIVECLC
;
A
#
# COMPACT_ATOMS: atom_id res chain seq x y z
N MET A 1 -19.81 7.65 15.35
CA MET A 1 -20.93 7.02 14.59
C MET A 1 -21.16 5.58 15.03
N LEU A 2 -20.14 4.70 15.00
CA LEU A 2 -20.23 3.30 15.43
C LEU A 2 -20.80 3.10 16.85
N PHE A 3 -20.42 3.92 17.84
CA PHE A 3 -20.97 3.84 19.20
C PHE A 3 -22.50 4.01 19.26
N ARG A 4 -23.03 5.05 18.60
CA ARG A 4 -24.48 5.29 18.55
C ARG A 4 -25.19 4.15 17.84
N VAL A 5 -24.63 3.67 16.74
CA VAL A 5 -25.22 2.57 15.97
C VAL A 5 -25.22 1.27 16.80
N MET A 6 -24.11 0.91 17.44
CA MET A 6 -24.04 -0.28 18.29
C MET A 6 -24.97 -0.18 19.50
N SER A 7 -25.01 0.95 20.20
CA SER A 7 -25.92 1.11 21.35
C SER A 7 -27.39 1.06 20.95
N ILE A 8 -27.74 1.59 19.77
CA ILE A 8 -29.10 1.46 19.20
C ILE A 8 -29.37 0.01 18.83
N LEU A 9 -28.45 -0.67 18.15
CA LEU A 9 -28.59 -2.08 17.76
C LEU A 9 -28.72 -3.00 18.99
N GLU A 10 -27.93 -2.81 20.04
CA GLU A 10 -28.04 -3.57 21.29
C GLU A 10 -29.40 -3.36 21.96
N ALA A 11 -29.87 -2.11 21.99
CA ALA A 11 -31.18 -1.77 22.55
C ALA A 11 -32.34 -2.36 21.73
N THR A 12 -32.25 -2.31 20.39
CA THR A 12 -33.27 -2.85 19.48
C THR A 12 -33.27 -4.38 19.47
N ALA A 13 -32.09 -5.01 19.38
CA ALA A 13 -31.94 -6.47 19.31
C ALA A 13 -32.06 -7.16 20.68
N LYS A 14 -32.04 -6.39 21.79
CA LYS A 14 -31.99 -6.90 23.17
C LYS A 14 -30.85 -7.91 23.38
N ALA A 15 -29.75 -7.73 22.66
CA ALA A 15 -28.57 -8.60 22.69
C ALA A 15 -27.32 -7.73 22.82
N LYS A 16 -26.30 -8.25 23.51
CA LYS A 16 -24.99 -7.60 23.59
C LYS A 16 -24.18 -7.94 22.35
N PHE A 17 -23.56 -6.93 21.75
CA PHE A 17 -22.63 -7.14 20.63
C PHE A 17 -21.18 -7.19 21.14
N PRO A 18 -20.24 -7.76 20.37
CA PRO A 18 -18.81 -7.68 20.66
C PRO A 18 -18.33 -6.24 20.81
N SER A 19 -17.22 -6.02 21.51
CA SER A 19 -16.69 -4.68 21.75
C SER A 19 -16.37 -3.94 20.44
N LYS A 20 -16.30 -2.61 20.46
CA LYS A 20 -15.97 -1.78 19.28
C LYS A 20 -14.63 -2.18 18.67
N ASP A 21 -13.64 -2.44 19.51
CA ASP A 21 -12.30 -2.84 19.07
C ASP A 21 -12.34 -4.23 18.46
N THR A 22 -13.15 -5.14 19.01
CA THR A 22 -13.38 -6.47 18.43
C THR A 22 -14.04 -6.37 17.05
N VAL A 23 -15.09 -5.55 16.89
CA VAL A 23 -15.77 -5.34 15.61
C VAL A 23 -14.83 -4.71 14.59
N LEU A 24 -14.04 -3.72 15.00
CA LEU A 24 -13.04 -3.12 14.15
C LEU A 24 -11.98 -4.13 13.72
N HIS A 25 -11.40 -4.87 14.66
CA HIS A 25 -10.37 -5.86 14.33
C HIS A 25 -10.92 -6.95 13.40
N ALA A 26 -12.17 -7.40 13.63
CA ALA A 26 -12.85 -8.30 12.72
C ALA A 26 -13.03 -7.68 11.32
N TYR A 27 -13.39 -6.40 11.22
CA TYR A 27 -13.48 -5.70 9.94
C TYR A 27 -12.12 -5.60 9.23
N LEU A 28 -11.06 -5.17 9.93
CA LEU A 28 -9.72 -5.08 9.34
C LEU A 28 -9.20 -6.46 8.90
N HIS A 29 -9.52 -7.51 9.67
CA HIS A 29 -9.20 -8.88 9.34
C HIS A 29 -9.95 -9.36 8.09
N PHE A 30 -11.26 -9.12 8.02
CA PHE A 30 -12.08 -9.41 6.85
C PHE A 30 -11.55 -8.71 5.60
N GLU A 31 -11.24 -7.42 5.70
CA GLU A 31 -10.66 -6.65 4.60
C GLU A 31 -9.28 -7.17 4.18
N ALA A 32 -8.48 -7.68 5.12
CA ALA A 32 -7.15 -8.23 4.82
C ALA A 32 -7.19 -9.59 4.12
N LEU A 33 -8.26 -10.34 4.34
CA LEU A 33 -8.59 -11.60 3.66
C LEU A 33 -9.35 -11.37 2.34
N SER A 34 -9.90 -10.17 2.14
CA SER A 34 -10.62 -9.81 0.92
C SER A 34 -9.67 -9.50 -0.23
N SER A 35 -10.11 -9.81 -1.46
CA SER A 35 -9.35 -9.51 -2.67
C SER A 35 -9.68 -8.09 -3.14
N HIS A 36 -8.68 -7.21 -3.07
CA HIS A 36 -8.75 -5.83 -3.55
C HIS A 36 -7.65 -5.59 -4.56
N VAL A 37 -7.98 -4.97 -5.69
CA VAL A 37 -7.03 -4.70 -6.78
C VAL A 37 -6.07 -3.56 -6.43
N TYR A 38 -6.51 -2.59 -5.63
CA TYR A 38 -5.75 -1.38 -5.27
C TYR A 38 -5.10 -0.68 -6.47
N SER A 39 -5.81 -0.62 -7.61
CA SER A 39 -5.26 -0.12 -8.89
C SER A 39 -4.84 1.35 -8.88
N TYR A 40 -5.51 2.19 -8.08
CA TYR A 40 -5.22 3.64 -7.94
C TYR A 40 -5.05 4.33 -9.31
N THR A 41 -5.98 4.04 -10.21
CA THR A 41 -5.99 4.51 -11.60
C THR A 41 -7.30 5.22 -11.88
N CYS A 42 -7.27 6.30 -12.66
CA CYS A 42 -8.48 6.99 -13.12
C CYS A 42 -8.91 6.44 -14.49
N ILE A 43 -10.20 6.16 -14.67
CA ILE A 43 -10.71 5.72 -15.97
C ILE A 43 -10.66 6.82 -17.04
N ASN A 44 -10.56 8.09 -16.68
CA ASN A 44 -10.46 9.20 -17.63
C ASN A 44 -9.00 9.61 -17.88
N CYS A 45 -8.19 9.70 -16.82
CA CYS A 45 -6.78 10.09 -16.96
C CYS A 45 -5.82 8.92 -17.26
N GLY A 46 -6.28 7.67 -17.12
CA GLY A 46 -5.48 6.47 -17.38
C GLY A 46 -4.43 6.22 -16.30
N TYR A 47 -3.42 5.41 -16.62
CA TYR A 47 -2.33 5.05 -15.69
C TYR A 47 -1.35 6.20 -15.43
N TYR A 48 -1.24 7.16 -16.37
CA TYR A 48 -0.21 8.20 -16.39
C TYR A 48 -0.86 9.59 -16.51
N PRO A 49 -1.37 10.18 -15.42
CA PRO A 49 -2.03 11.46 -15.49
C PRO A 49 -1.02 12.58 -15.81
N LYS A 50 -1.23 13.27 -16.94
CA LYS A 50 -0.39 14.39 -17.39
C LYS A 50 -0.43 15.63 -16.50
N VAL A 51 -1.52 15.82 -15.75
CA VAL A 51 -1.69 16.87 -14.75
C VAL A 51 -1.99 16.21 -13.41
N VAL A 52 -1.32 16.65 -12.35
CA VAL A 52 -1.54 16.14 -10.99
C VAL A 52 -1.59 17.27 -9.97
N ILE A 53 -2.32 17.03 -8.88
CA ILE A 53 -2.46 17.91 -7.73
C ILE A 53 -1.89 17.19 -6.51
N MET A 54 -1.10 17.90 -5.73
CA MET A 54 -0.39 17.37 -4.56
C MET A 54 -0.76 18.17 -3.33
N ASP A 55 -1.13 17.47 -2.26
CA ASP A 55 -1.43 18.11 -0.99
C ASP A 55 -1.22 17.14 0.18
N LEU A 56 -1.10 17.69 1.39
CA LEU A 56 -0.85 17.00 2.64
C LEU A 56 -1.99 17.22 3.63
N HIS A 57 -2.54 16.12 4.13
CA HIS A 57 -3.41 16.19 5.32
C HIS A 57 -2.60 16.04 6.60
N LYS A 58 -2.51 17.12 7.38
CA LYS A 58 -1.80 17.16 8.68
C LYS A 58 -2.58 16.53 9.85
N LYS A 59 -3.80 16.06 9.60
CA LYS A 59 -4.70 15.48 10.60
C LYS A 59 -5.09 14.06 10.19
N GLY A 60 -5.69 13.29 11.09
CA GLY A 60 -5.95 11.89 10.80
C GLY A 60 -4.62 11.15 10.63
N VAL A 61 -3.78 11.20 11.66
CA VAL A 61 -2.41 10.69 11.68
C VAL A 61 -2.26 9.67 12.78
N PHE A 62 -1.36 8.70 12.61
CA PHE A 62 -0.98 7.82 13.70
C PHE A 62 -0.01 8.52 14.66
N SER A 63 -0.02 8.10 15.92
CA SER A 63 0.94 8.58 16.92
C SER A 63 2.14 7.64 16.97
N ILE A 64 3.34 8.22 16.96
CA ILE A 64 4.61 7.52 17.18
C ILE A 64 5.48 8.41 18.06
N PRO A 65 5.98 7.91 19.19
CA PRO A 65 7.04 8.59 19.93
C PRO A 65 8.33 8.60 19.08
N PHE A 66 8.87 9.77 18.76
CA PHE A 66 10.03 9.89 17.87
C PHE A 66 11.28 9.11 18.38
N SER A 67 11.39 8.93 19.70
CA SER A 67 12.42 8.12 20.36
C SER A 67 12.38 6.62 20.02
N GLU A 68 11.27 6.13 19.46
CA GLU A 68 11.06 4.70 19.15
C GLU A 68 11.41 4.36 17.68
N ILE A 69 11.71 5.35 16.84
CA ILE A 69 12.05 5.10 15.43
C ILE A 69 13.55 4.83 15.31
N ALA A 70 13.89 3.63 14.88
CA ALA A 70 15.29 3.24 14.65
C ALA A 70 15.94 4.11 13.57
N THR A 71 17.24 4.41 13.74
CA THR A 71 18.05 5.00 12.68
C THR A 71 18.29 3.92 11.62
N PRO A 72 18.13 4.20 10.32
CA PRO A 72 18.35 3.18 9.31
C PRO A 72 19.84 2.79 9.22
N PRO A 73 20.15 1.64 8.58
CA PRO A 73 21.52 1.27 8.24
C PRO A 73 22.27 2.40 7.53
N SER A 74 23.58 2.53 7.78
CA SER A 74 24.40 3.65 7.24
C SER A 74 24.49 3.67 5.71
N ASP A 75 24.30 2.53 5.07
CA ASP A 75 24.30 2.32 3.62
C ASP A 75 22.89 2.42 2.99
N PHE A 76 21.85 2.63 3.79
CA PHE A 76 20.49 2.75 3.31
C PHE A 76 20.31 4.00 2.45
N LYS A 77 19.94 3.80 1.17
CA LYS A 77 19.79 4.89 0.20
C LYS A 77 18.37 5.46 0.11
N GLY A 78 17.43 4.89 0.86
CA GLY A 78 16.01 5.24 0.76
C GLY A 78 15.23 4.40 -0.25
N ASP A 79 15.71 3.22 -0.62
CA ASP A 79 14.98 2.30 -1.50
C ASP A 79 14.14 1.34 -0.64
N THR A 80 12.84 1.27 -0.91
CA THR A 80 11.90 0.43 -0.14
C THR A 80 11.08 -0.45 -1.07
N ASN A 81 10.86 -1.71 -0.71
CA ASN A 81 10.00 -2.60 -1.48
C ASN A 81 8.53 -2.37 -1.08
N ILE A 82 7.74 -1.80 -1.99
CA ILE A 82 6.33 -1.49 -1.77
C ILE A 82 5.50 -2.75 -1.53
N VAL A 83 5.73 -3.82 -2.28
CA VAL A 83 4.94 -5.06 -2.19
C VAL A 83 5.15 -5.71 -0.81
N SER A 84 6.41 -5.95 -0.44
CA SER A 84 6.77 -6.58 0.84
C SER A 84 6.28 -5.79 2.05
N PHE A 85 6.40 -4.45 2.04
CA PHE A 85 5.87 -3.59 3.10
C PHE A 85 4.36 -3.77 3.27
N TRP A 86 3.60 -3.64 2.18
CA TRP A 86 2.15 -3.69 2.23
C TRP A 86 1.59 -5.11 2.48
N GLU A 87 2.31 -6.14 2.06
CA GLU A 87 2.05 -7.52 2.46
C GLU A 87 2.27 -7.73 3.95
N SER A 88 3.36 -7.21 4.52
CA SER A 88 3.64 -7.28 5.95
C SER A 88 2.54 -6.58 6.77
N VAL A 89 2.10 -5.39 6.34
CA VAL A 89 0.97 -4.68 6.97
C VAL A 89 -0.31 -5.51 6.90
N THR A 90 -0.55 -6.18 5.77
CA THR A 90 -1.72 -7.05 5.60
C THR A 90 -1.63 -8.30 6.49
N MET A 91 -0.45 -8.91 6.58
CA MET A 91 -0.18 -10.07 7.44
C MET A 91 -0.38 -9.73 8.91
N GLU A 92 -0.04 -8.51 9.34
CA GLU A 92 -0.36 -8.06 10.69
C GLU A 92 -1.87 -8.09 10.96
N MET A 93 -2.68 -7.58 10.04
CA MET A 93 -4.14 -7.57 10.18
C MET A 93 -4.72 -8.99 10.18
N ILE A 94 -4.16 -9.87 9.37
CA ILE A 94 -4.53 -11.29 9.35
C ILE A 94 -4.19 -11.93 10.71
N GLY A 95 -2.97 -11.74 11.21
CA GLY A 95 -2.52 -12.30 12.49
C GLY A 95 -3.42 -11.91 13.67
N ARG A 96 -3.95 -10.68 13.69
CA ARG A 96 -4.86 -10.20 14.75
C ARG A 96 -6.13 -11.04 14.90
N GLY A 97 -6.65 -11.64 13.82
CA GLY A 97 -7.87 -12.45 13.87
C GLY A 97 -7.64 -13.88 14.35
N PHE A 98 -6.41 -14.39 14.24
CA PHE A 98 -6.09 -15.79 14.57
C PHE A 98 -5.37 -15.97 15.90
N LEU A 99 -4.89 -14.88 16.51
CA LEU A 99 -4.21 -14.94 17.80
C LEU A 99 -5.23 -14.88 18.95
N SER A 100 -5.22 -15.89 19.81
CA SER A 100 -5.97 -15.89 21.06
C SER A 100 -5.52 -14.77 22.00
N SER A 101 -6.45 -14.20 22.78
CA SER A 101 -6.17 -13.15 23.77
C SER A 101 -4.94 -13.45 24.62
N GLY A 102 -3.95 -12.56 24.58
CA GLY A 102 -2.71 -12.64 25.36
C GLY A 102 -1.45 -13.08 24.59
N ARG A 103 -1.58 -13.62 23.37
CA ARG A 103 -0.42 -13.90 22.50
C ARG A 103 0.00 -12.64 21.75
N LYS A 104 1.32 -12.40 21.69
CA LYS A 104 1.89 -11.30 20.88
C LYS A 104 1.77 -11.63 19.40
N ASN A 105 1.44 -10.63 18.59
CA ASN A 105 1.43 -10.77 17.15
C ASN A 105 2.87 -10.74 16.61
N PRO A 106 3.36 -11.80 15.92
CA PRO A 106 4.72 -11.80 15.39
C PRO A 106 4.88 -10.89 14.16
N PHE A 107 3.78 -10.47 13.53
CA PHE A 107 3.77 -9.69 12.30
C PHE A 107 3.68 -8.17 12.53
N VAL A 108 3.93 -7.70 13.75
CA VAL A 108 3.79 -6.27 14.06
C VAL A 108 4.71 -5.44 13.17
N VAL A 109 4.12 -4.55 12.39
CA VAL A 109 4.84 -3.60 11.55
C VAL A 109 4.96 -2.28 12.30
N CYS A 110 6.18 -1.97 12.71
CA CYS A 110 6.52 -0.68 13.31
C CYS A 110 7.04 0.30 12.25
N PRO A 111 6.70 1.59 12.36
CA PRO A 111 7.29 2.65 11.54
C PRO A 111 8.82 2.68 11.66
N SER A 112 9.49 2.62 10.52
CA SER A 112 10.94 2.66 10.38
C SER A 112 11.29 3.36 9.06
N TYR A 113 12.51 3.87 8.92
CA TYR A 113 12.86 4.56 7.67
C TYR A 113 13.16 3.61 6.51
N ASP A 114 13.60 2.39 6.83
CA ASP A 114 14.00 1.32 5.91
C ASP A 114 12.89 0.34 5.59
N CYS A 115 11.82 0.28 6.40
CA CYS A 115 10.65 -0.55 6.17
C CYS A 115 9.34 0.23 6.35
N TRP A 116 9.16 1.28 5.53
CA TRP A 116 7.92 2.07 5.46
C TRP A 116 7.73 2.63 4.06
N ALA A 117 6.80 2.08 3.27
CA ALA A 117 6.64 2.43 1.87
C ALA A 117 5.32 3.20 1.61
N PRO A 118 5.29 4.16 0.66
CA PRO A 118 4.05 4.72 0.16
C PRO A 118 3.22 3.65 -0.58
N TRP A 119 1.97 3.95 -0.92
CA TRP A 119 1.25 3.23 -1.97
C TRP A 119 1.26 4.06 -3.25
N ILE A 120 1.63 3.43 -4.36
CA ILE A 120 1.56 3.98 -5.72
C ILE A 120 0.87 2.91 -6.57
N GLY A 121 -0.11 3.31 -7.39
CA GLY A 121 -0.83 2.40 -8.27
C GLY A 121 0.12 1.51 -9.09
N PRO A 122 -0.12 0.18 -9.18
CA PRO A 122 0.82 -0.74 -9.83
C PRO A 122 1.19 -0.36 -11.26
N ASN A 123 0.24 0.14 -12.05
CA ASN A 123 0.52 0.57 -13.43
C ASN A 123 1.25 1.92 -13.50
N THR A 124 1.13 2.75 -12.46
CA THR A 124 1.74 4.08 -12.37
C THR A 124 3.17 4.03 -11.83
N ARG A 125 3.47 3.11 -10.91
CA ARG A 125 4.82 2.96 -10.34
C ARG A 125 5.80 2.41 -11.37
N LYS A 126 7.05 2.85 -11.29
CA LYS A 126 8.14 2.39 -12.18
C LYS A 126 8.53 0.94 -11.90
N SER A 127 8.58 0.57 -10.62
CA SER A 127 8.95 -0.76 -10.15
C SER A 127 8.41 -1.00 -8.75
N ASP A 128 8.63 -2.20 -8.21
CA ASP A 128 8.29 -2.53 -6.81
C ASP A 128 9.26 -1.90 -5.80
N ILE A 129 10.41 -1.40 -6.26
CA ILE A 129 11.30 -0.57 -5.45
C ILE A 129 10.92 0.89 -5.64
N VAL A 130 10.53 1.53 -4.54
CA VAL A 130 10.10 2.93 -4.49
C VAL A 130 10.93 3.70 -3.46
N LEU A 131 11.02 5.01 -3.68
CA LEU A 131 11.82 5.88 -2.83
C LEU A 131 11.07 6.25 -1.53
N ASN A 132 11.78 6.13 -0.42
CA ASN A 132 11.49 6.80 0.84
C ASN A 132 12.80 7.29 1.48
N THR A 133 13.19 8.52 1.12
CA THR A 133 14.44 9.14 1.60
C THR A 133 14.22 9.98 2.87
N GLU A 134 13.14 9.74 3.61
CA GLU A 134 12.77 10.54 4.77
C GLU A 134 13.84 10.57 5.87
N HIS A 135 14.65 9.52 5.98
CA HIS A 135 15.81 9.48 6.87
C HIS A 135 16.83 10.57 6.59
N ALA A 136 16.97 11.04 5.33
CA ALA A 136 17.91 12.09 4.98
C ALA A 136 17.55 13.44 5.62
N LYS A 137 16.31 13.59 6.14
CA LYS A 137 15.90 14.73 6.96
C LYS A 137 16.57 14.72 8.36
N LEU A 138 17.19 13.62 8.78
CA LEU A 138 17.98 13.52 10.03
C LEU A 138 19.36 14.17 9.90
N GLN A 139 19.94 14.12 8.71
CA GLN A 139 21.31 14.57 8.49
C GLN A 139 21.32 16.10 8.40
N LYS A 140 22.06 16.74 9.30
CA LYS A 140 22.38 18.18 9.18
C LYS A 140 23.20 18.37 7.91
N THR A 141 22.61 18.84 6.82
CA THR A 141 23.38 19.37 5.70
C THR A 141 24.10 20.63 6.15
N LYS A 142 25.34 20.48 6.62
CA LYS A 142 26.36 21.50 6.38
C LYS A 142 26.57 21.53 4.87
N SER A 143 26.49 22.70 4.25
CA SER A 143 26.61 22.99 2.81
C SER A 143 25.39 22.69 1.93
N CYS A 144 24.47 23.66 1.82
CA CYS A 144 23.96 24.15 0.54
C CYS A 144 23.14 25.42 0.79
N ASP A 145 23.46 26.52 0.10
CA ASP A 145 22.72 27.81 0.16
C ASP A 145 21.33 27.71 -0.51
N VAL A 146 20.49 26.81 -0.02
CA VAL A 146 19.04 26.90 -0.20
C VAL A 146 18.51 27.38 1.15
N PRO A 147 17.78 28.51 1.23
CA PRO A 147 17.27 29.00 2.50
C PRO A 147 16.56 27.87 3.23
N ASP A 148 17.07 27.56 4.42
CA ASP A 148 16.52 26.60 5.37
C ASP A 148 14.99 26.61 5.29
N LEU A 149 14.41 25.45 4.97
CA LEU A 149 12.99 25.18 5.15
C LEU A 149 12.73 25.00 6.64
N ASP A 150 12.92 26.09 7.39
CA ASP A 150 12.58 26.15 8.80
C ASP A 150 11.06 26.05 8.91
N VAL A 151 10.62 25.02 9.64
CA VAL A 151 9.30 24.99 10.25
C VAL A 151 9.17 26.27 11.07
N THR A 152 8.21 27.14 10.74
CA THR A 152 8.03 28.40 11.45
C THR A 152 7.81 28.16 12.94
N GLU A 153 8.49 28.93 13.79
CA GLU A 153 8.35 28.92 15.26
C GLU A 153 6.88 28.99 15.72
N GLU A 154 6.04 29.65 14.91
CA GLU A 154 4.59 29.76 15.05
C GLU A 154 3.88 28.39 15.04
N ARG A 155 4.27 27.48 14.15
CA ARG A 155 3.66 26.14 14.02
C ARG A 155 4.04 25.22 15.17
N LEU A 156 5.27 25.34 15.69
CA LEU A 156 5.70 24.61 16.88
C LEU A 156 4.99 25.15 18.15
N GLY A 157 4.74 26.46 18.18
CA GLY A 157 3.93 27.12 19.20
C GLY A 157 2.49 26.60 19.25
N ASP A 158 1.82 26.45 18.12
CA ASP A 158 0.45 25.93 18.06
C ASP A 158 0.34 24.47 18.56
N GLU A 159 1.32 23.63 18.25
CA GLU A 159 1.34 22.22 18.72
C GLU A 159 1.62 22.11 20.22
N LEU A 160 2.47 23.00 20.78
CA LEU A 160 2.65 23.15 22.23
C LEU A 160 1.32 23.41 22.96
N PHE A 161 0.46 24.24 22.37
CA PHE A 161 -0.87 24.53 22.90
C PHE A 161 -1.85 23.36 22.84
N ASN A 162 -1.58 22.34 22.02
CA ASN A 162 -2.43 21.16 21.88
C ASN A 162 -2.05 20.00 22.82
N LEU A 163 -0.85 20.03 23.41
CA LEU A 163 -0.37 18.98 24.33
C LEU A 163 -1.12 18.97 25.67
N LYS A 164 -1.45 17.77 26.16
CA LYS A 164 -2.00 17.59 27.52
C LYS A 164 -1.00 18.09 28.57
N VAL A 165 -1.53 18.57 29.71
CA VAL A 165 -0.71 19.16 30.78
C VAL A 165 0.44 18.26 31.25
N ASP A 166 0.22 16.94 31.32
CA ASP A 166 1.23 16.01 31.78
C ASP A 166 2.41 15.87 30.80
N ALA A 167 2.11 15.92 29.49
CA ALA A 167 3.12 15.93 28.43
C ALA A 167 3.93 17.24 28.47
N VAL A 168 3.25 18.38 28.66
CA VAL A 168 3.90 19.68 28.82
C VAL A 168 4.82 19.70 30.05
N ARG A 169 4.38 19.13 31.20
CA ARG A 169 5.22 19.02 32.40
C ARG A 169 6.44 18.12 32.18
N LYS A 170 6.29 17.01 31.47
CA LYS A 170 7.41 16.11 31.12
C LYS A 170 8.44 16.83 30.25
N LEU A 171 7.98 17.56 29.22
CA LEU A 171 8.81 18.40 28.36
C LEU A 171 9.58 19.47 29.15
N CYS A 172 8.90 20.19 30.05
CA CYS A 172 9.56 21.16 30.92
C CYS A 172 10.68 20.52 31.73
N LYS A 173 10.42 19.35 32.34
CA LYS A 173 11.41 18.62 33.15
C LYS A 173 12.65 18.25 32.35
N GLU A 174 12.48 17.79 31.12
CA GLU A 174 13.57 17.35 30.25
C GLU A 174 14.36 18.52 29.64
N CYS A 175 13.73 19.68 29.53
CA CYS A 175 14.40 20.94 29.18
C CYS A 175 15.07 21.62 30.39
N GLY A 176 14.99 21.03 31.60
CA GLY A 176 15.52 21.62 32.83
C GLY A 176 14.71 22.80 33.36
N LEU A 177 13.45 22.95 32.94
CA LEU A 177 12.55 24.03 33.34
C LEU A 177 11.70 23.65 34.55
N ASP A 178 11.30 24.65 35.32
CA ASP A 178 10.36 24.45 36.42
C ASP A 178 9.02 23.92 35.91
N THR A 179 8.55 22.84 36.54
CA THR A 179 7.33 22.13 36.16
C THR A 179 6.12 22.58 36.97
N LYS A 180 6.18 23.62 37.82
CA LYS A 180 5.03 24.11 38.61
C LYS A 180 4.24 25.20 37.87
N GLY A 181 2.95 25.35 38.20
CA GLY A 181 2.08 26.38 37.61
C GLY A 181 1.00 25.83 36.69
N SER A 182 0.25 26.74 36.07
CA SER A 182 -0.82 26.45 35.12
C SER A 182 -0.28 25.96 33.78
N ARG A 183 -1.14 25.35 32.94
CA ARG A 183 -0.76 24.92 31.59
C ARG A 183 -0.16 26.07 30.77
N MET A 184 -0.77 27.25 30.88
CA MET A 184 -0.35 28.45 30.14
C MET A 184 1.07 28.87 30.54
N ASP A 185 1.37 28.85 31.85
CA ASP A 185 2.68 29.24 32.37
C ASP A 185 3.80 28.30 31.88
N LEU A 186 3.49 27.01 31.76
CA LEU A 186 4.43 26.01 31.26
C LEU A 186 4.66 26.15 29.75
N VAL A 187 3.60 26.39 28.98
CA VAL A 187 3.67 26.61 27.53
C VAL A 187 4.46 27.88 27.21
N LEU A 188 4.22 28.97 27.95
CA LEU A 188 4.97 30.22 27.79
C LEU A 188 6.46 30.02 28.09
N ARG A 189 6.80 29.28 29.14
CA ARG A 189 8.21 28.95 29.47
C ARG A 189 8.90 28.14 28.36
N LEU A 190 8.23 27.12 27.84
CA LEU A 190 8.76 26.34 26.71
C LEU A 190 8.94 27.21 25.46
N ARG A 191 8.01 28.13 25.19
CA ARG A 191 8.11 29.08 24.07
C ARG A 191 9.28 30.05 24.23
N THR A 192 9.55 30.51 25.45
CA THR A 192 10.72 31.36 25.74
C THR A 192 12.02 30.57 25.56
N GLU A 193 12.10 29.33 26.05
CA GLU A 193 13.29 28.49 25.84
C GLU A 193 13.52 28.11 24.37
N MET A 194 12.46 28.02 23.56
CA MET A 194 12.59 27.78 22.12
C MET A 194 13.35 28.88 21.36
N GLN A 195 13.55 30.06 21.96
CA GLN A 195 14.43 31.09 21.41
C GLN A 195 15.91 30.64 21.41
N ASN A 196 16.26 29.67 22.25
CA ASN A 196 17.56 29.00 22.23
C ASN A 196 17.52 27.82 21.26
N ARG A 197 18.39 27.88 20.23
CA ARG A 197 18.44 26.88 19.13
C ARG A 197 18.70 25.44 19.62
N SER A 198 19.38 25.25 20.76
CA SER A 198 19.63 23.91 21.33
C SER A 198 18.44 23.34 22.11
N ALA A 199 17.63 24.20 22.72
CA ALA A 199 16.39 23.83 23.39
C ALA A 199 15.27 23.65 22.36
N TYR A 200 15.24 24.45 21.29
CA TYR A 200 14.39 24.25 20.13
C TYR A 200 14.50 22.83 19.58
N ASP A 201 15.71 22.34 19.30
CA ASP A 201 15.91 20.98 18.76
C ASP A 201 15.39 19.88 19.70
N LYS A 202 15.58 20.02 21.03
CA LYS A 202 15.10 19.06 22.03
C LYS A 202 13.58 19.09 22.16
N ILE A 203 13.00 20.29 22.22
CA ILE A 203 11.55 20.52 22.28
C ILE A 203 10.90 20.01 20.98
N PHE A 204 11.50 20.32 19.84
CA PHE A 204 11.07 19.87 18.51
C PHE A 204 11.05 18.34 18.40
N GLN A 205 12.10 17.64 18.86
CA GLN A 205 12.16 16.17 18.84
C GLN A 205 11.14 15.49 19.76
N GLN A 206 10.75 16.14 20.85
CA GLN A 206 9.86 15.58 21.87
C GLN A 206 8.37 15.91 21.65
N ILE A 207 8.08 17.09 21.08
CA ILE A 207 6.69 17.54 20.81
C ILE A 207 6.10 16.86 19.58
N TRP A 208 6.93 16.47 18.62
CA TRP A 208 6.49 15.80 17.40
C TRP A 208 6.28 14.29 17.59
N GLY A 209 5.43 13.92 18.56
CA GLY A 209 4.90 12.57 18.80
C GLY A 209 3.71 12.17 17.91
N ALA A 210 3.56 12.80 16.75
CA ALA A 210 2.54 12.53 15.76
C ALA A 210 3.19 12.45 14.38
N SER A 211 2.71 11.53 13.52
CA SER A 211 3.20 11.41 12.15
C SER A 211 3.10 12.75 11.42
N GLY A 212 3.95 12.96 10.41
CA GLY A 212 3.99 14.21 9.64
C GLY A 212 2.82 14.42 8.67
N GLY A 213 1.70 13.72 8.86
CA GLY A 213 0.57 13.73 7.95
C GLY A 213 0.59 12.60 6.94
N TRP A 214 -0.41 12.58 6.07
CA TRP A 214 -0.45 11.74 4.89
C TRP A 214 -0.59 12.60 3.63
N ALA A 215 0.33 12.39 2.71
CA ALA A 215 0.44 13.10 1.45
C ALA A 215 -0.27 12.31 0.34
N VAL A 216 -0.91 13.01 -0.59
CA VAL A 216 -1.56 12.40 -1.75
C VAL A 216 -1.16 13.08 -3.05
N ILE A 217 -1.14 12.29 -4.12
CA ILE A 217 -1.11 12.79 -5.50
C ILE A 217 -2.44 12.40 -6.14
N THR A 218 -3.22 13.38 -6.57
CA THR A 218 -4.50 13.18 -7.28
C THR A 218 -4.41 13.67 -8.72
N CYS A 219 -5.26 13.15 -9.60
CA CYS A 219 -5.53 13.79 -10.89
C CYS A 219 -6.66 14.83 -10.76
N PRO A 220 -6.91 15.68 -11.78
CA PRO A 220 -8.01 16.65 -11.78
C PRO A 220 -9.41 16.04 -11.60
N CYS A 221 -9.57 14.74 -11.86
CA CYS A 221 -10.82 14.00 -11.62
C CYS A 221 -11.03 13.63 -10.14
N GLY A 222 -10.06 13.92 -9.27
CA GLY A 222 -10.10 13.59 -7.84
C GLY A 222 -9.66 12.17 -7.51
N ILE A 223 -9.25 11.36 -8.47
CA ILE A 223 -8.71 10.01 -8.20
C ILE A 223 -7.30 10.11 -7.62
N VAL A 224 -7.05 9.37 -6.55
CA VAL A 224 -5.73 9.27 -5.90
C VAL A 224 -4.85 8.24 -6.60
N TYR A 225 -3.65 8.64 -6.99
CA TYR A 225 -2.63 7.78 -7.61
C TYR A 225 -1.53 7.35 -6.64
N SER A 226 -1.27 8.18 -5.63
CA SER A 226 -0.27 7.89 -4.62
C SER A 226 -0.71 8.39 -3.25
N ILE A 227 -0.37 7.63 -2.21
CA ILE A 227 -0.53 8.01 -0.81
C ILE A 227 0.75 7.67 -0.04
N LYS A 228 1.28 8.62 0.73
CA LYS A 228 2.43 8.43 1.61
C LYS A 228 2.07 8.82 3.02
N PHE A 229 2.43 7.99 4.00
CA PHE A 229 2.28 8.31 5.42
C PHE A 229 3.62 8.77 5.97
N ASN A 230 3.77 10.07 6.20
CA ASN A 230 5.06 10.63 6.58
C ASN A 230 5.34 10.37 8.05
N ILE A 231 6.55 9.94 8.36
CA ILE A 231 7.03 9.74 9.73
C ILE A 231 7.41 11.10 10.34
N ARG A 232 8.03 11.97 9.55
CA ARG A 232 8.43 13.35 9.89
C ARG A 232 7.59 14.35 9.13
N ALA A 233 7.65 15.61 9.54
CA ALA A 233 7.03 16.71 8.81
C ALA A 233 7.29 16.60 7.29
N GLU A 234 6.21 16.77 6.53
CA GLU A 234 6.26 16.78 5.07
C GLU A 234 7.16 17.92 4.55
N SER A 235 7.79 17.65 3.42
CA SER A 235 8.67 18.55 2.69
C SER A 235 8.67 18.19 1.20
N PRO A 236 9.21 19.04 0.30
CA PRO A 236 9.40 18.71 -1.12
C PRO A 236 10.04 17.35 -1.40
N ARG A 237 10.87 16.86 -0.48
CA ARG A 237 11.49 15.53 -0.56
C ARG A 237 10.46 14.41 -0.69
N ASP A 238 9.35 14.50 0.03
CA ASP A 238 8.33 13.45 0.09
C ASP A 238 7.59 13.31 -1.22
N PHE A 239 7.21 14.42 -1.84
CA PHE A 239 6.62 14.43 -3.17
C PHE A 239 7.64 14.14 -4.27
N ALA A 240 8.90 14.56 -4.10
CA ALA A 240 9.98 14.16 -4.99
C ALA A 240 10.19 12.63 -5.00
N ASP A 241 10.18 11.99 -3.84
CA ASP A 241 10.25 10.54 -3.72
C ASP A 241 9.10 9.84 -4.48
N LEU A 242 7.86 10.33 -4.30
CA LEU A 242 6.70 9.80 -5.01
C LEU A 242 6.83 9.96 -6.52
N LEU A 243 7.11 11.17 -7.00
CA LEU A 243 7.24 11.47 -8.43
C LEU A 243 8.38 10.70 -9.11
N LEU A 244 9.52 10.59 -8.46
CA LEU A 244 10.67 9.85 -8.99
C LEU A 244 10.46 8.32 -8.95
N SER A 245 9.45 7.86 -8.21
CA SER A 245 9.01 6.46 -8.20
C SER A 245 7.94 6.15 -9.25
N TRP A 246 7.43 7.16 -9.98
CA TRP A 246 6.49 6.95 -11.09
C TRP A 246 7.21 6.52 -12.36
N LYS A 247 6.53 5.73 -13.18
CA LYS A 247 7.04 5.26 -14.48
C LYS A 247 7.20 6.43 -15.47
N HIS A 248 6.21 7.32 -15.50
CA HIS A 248 6.21 8.53 -16.33
C HIS A 248 5.98 9.75 -15.45
N PHE A 249 6.86 10.74 -15.57
CA PHE A 249 6.78 11.98 -14.81
C PHE A 249 5.65 12.87 -15.36
N PRO A 250 4.74 13.44 -14.54
CA PRO A 250 3.65 14.27 -15.04
C PRO A 250 4.15 15.54 -15.74
N ASN A 251 3.48 15.96 -16.82
CA ASN A 251 3.83 17.22 -17.49
C ASN A 251 3.51 18.46 -16.63
N VAL A 252 2.50 18.41 -15.77
CA VAL A 252 2.15 19.52 -14.87
C VAL A 252 1.88 19.00 -13.47
N VAL A 253 2.63 19.52 -12.51
CA VAL A 253 2.43 19.29 -11.08
C VAL A 253 1.93 20.57 -10.43
N ILE A 254 0.83 20.48 -9.69
CA ILE A 254 0.25 21.58 -8.92
C ILE A 254 0.48 21.30 -7.44
N TYR A 255 1.16 22.21 -6.75
CA TYR A 255 1.57 22.03 -5.36
C TYR A 255 1.83 23.37 -4.65
N ASP A 256 1.53 23.44 -3.36
CA ASP A 256 1.70 24.63 -2.51
C ASP A 256 3.12 25.17 -2.47
N PHE A 257 4.12 24.29 -2.66
CA PHE A 257 5.52 24.67 -2.62
C PHE A 257 6.28 24.26 -3.89
N ALA A 258 5.67 24.61 -5.03
CA ALA A 258 6.14 24.30 -6.39
C ALA A 258 7.61 24.63 -6.67
N ARG A 259 8.09 25.82 -6.26
CA ARG A 259 9.50 26.22 -6.44
C ARG A 259 10.45 25.28 -5.69
N GLY A 260 10.14 24.94 -4.44
CA GLY A 260 10.94 24.03 -3.63
C GLY A 260 10.95 22.62 -4.19
N LEU A 261 9.81 22.13 -4.67
CA LEU A 261 9.71 20.84 -5.36
C LEU A 261 10.57 20.79 -6.62
N ALA A 262 10.46 21.80 -7.48
CA ALA A 262 11.23 21.85 -8.73
C ALA A 262 12.74 21.84 -8.47
N ALA A 263 13.21 22.71 -7.57
CA ALA A 263 14.62 22.77 -7.20
C ALA A 263 15.08 21.44 -6.58
N HIS A 264 14.30 20.85 -5.66
CA HIS A 264 14.69 19.63 -4.98
C HIS A 264 14.75 18.42 -5.93
N VAL A 265 13.80 18.27 -6.84
CA VAL A 265 13.79 17.20 -7.84
C VAL A 265 14.95 17.37 -8.83
N ASN A 266 15.17 18.57 -9.36
CA ASN A 266 16.27 18.83 -10.31
C ASN A 266 17.64 18.62 -9.66
N LEU A 267 17.82 18.99 -8.39
CA LEU A 267 19.07 18.70 -7.66
C LEU A 267 19.31 17.20 -7.49
N ARG A 268 18.27 16.40 -7.26
CA ARG A 268 18.38 14.94 -7.12
C ARG A 268 18.63 14.22 -8.44
N LYS A 269 18.31 14.86 -9.56
CA LYS A 269 18.43 14.34 -10.92
C LYS A 269 19.08 15.40 -11.82
N ALA A 270 20.27 15.86 -11.42
CA ALA A 270 20.97 16.96 -12.07
C ALA A 270 21.27 16.71 -13.55
N ASP A 271 21.49 15.44 -13.92
CA ASP A 271 21.80 15.07 -15.31
C ASP A 271 20.58 15.16 -16.24
N SER A 272 19.38 14.91 -15.73
CA SER A 272 18.15 14.87 -16.54
C SER A 272 17.23 16.07 -16.35
N LEU A 273 17.45 16.87 -15.29
CA LEU A 273 16.66 18.06 -14.92
C LEU A 273 15.15 17.89 -15.14
N PRO A 274 14.47 16.97 -14.41
CA PRO A 274 13.11 16.56 -14.72
C PRO A 274 12.10 17.69 -14.88
N PHE A 275 12.22 18.77 -14.11
CA PHE A 275 11.44 20.00 -14.33
C PHE A 275 12.17 20.93 -15.31
N SER A 276 11.80 20.81 -16.57
CA SER A 276 12.29 21.61 -17.69
C SER A 276 11.14 21.93 -18.67
N PRO A 277 11.16 23.07 -19.38
CA PRO A 277 12.20 24.08 -19.41
C PRO A 277 12.17 25.02 -18.20
N HIS A 278 13.20 25.87 -18.08
CA HIS A 278 13.28 26.97 -17.11
C HIS A 278 13.05 26.57 -15.65
N GLU A 279 13.55 25.42 -15.20
CA GLU A 279 13.32 24.88 -13.85
C GLU A 279 11.83 24.67 -13.54
N GLY A 280 11.06 24.26 -14.56
CA GLY A 280 9.62 24.00 -14.48
C GLY A 280 8.76 25.26 -14.37
N ARG A 281 9.25 26.43 -14.80
CA ARG A 281 8.45 27.66 -14.97
C ARG A 281 7.88 27.71 -16.38
N LEU A 282 6.73 28.38 -16.54
CA LEU A 282 6.03 28.47 -17.82
C LEU A 282 6.74 29.34 -18.87
N ALA A 283 7.64 30.21 -18.44
CA ALA A 283 8.46 31.04 -19.32
C ALA A 283 9.83 31.32 -18.70
N GLU A 284 10.76 31.80 -19.51
CA GLU A 284 12.07 32.26 -19.04
C GLU A 284 11.91 33.41 -18.03
N PRO A 285 12.67 33.44 -16.92
CA PRO A 285 12.54 34.44 -15.85
C PRO A 285 13.15 35.81 -16.22
N THR A 286 12.74 36.38 -17.35
CA THR A 286 13.10 37.74 -17.77
C THR A 286 12.24 38.78 -17.06
N THR A 287 12.76 40.00 -16.89
CA THR A 287 12.00 41.12 -16.27
C THR A 287 10.69 41.38 -17.01
N ALA A 288 10.69 41.27 -18.35
CA ALA A 288 9.50 41.45 -19.18
C ALA A 288 8.43 40.38 -18.93
N ASN A 289 8.82 39.10 -18.92
CA ASN A 289 7.88 37.99 -18.69
C ASN A 289 7.28 38.06 -17.28
N ILE A 290 8.12 38.36 -16.28
CA ILE A 290 7.68 38.52 -14.89
C ILE A 290 6.65 39.65 -14.77
N GLN A 291 6.90 40.79 -15.42
CA GLN A 291 5.97 41.92 -15.39
C GLN A 291 4.65 41.57 -16.07
N LEU A 292 4.68 40.95 -17.26
CA LEU A 292 3.47 40.51 -17.97
C LEU A 292 2.67 39.48 -17.15
N ALA A 293 3.34 38.57 -16.45
CA ALA A 293 2.68 37.58 -15.59
C ALA A 293 2.04 38.22 -14.35
N LYS A 294 2.70 39.20 -13.73
CA LYS A 294 2.15 39.96 -12.59
C LYS A 294 0.92 40.78 -12.99
N GLU A 295 0.92 41.33 -14.20
CA GLU A 295 -0.21 42.08 -14.77
C GLU A 295 -1.35 41.18 -15.30
N GLY A 296 -1.18 39.85 -15.28
CA GLY A 296 -2.17 38.89 -15.80
C GLY A 296 -2.26 38.87 -17.34
N LYS A 297 -1.29 39.47 -18.03
CA LYS A 297 -1.24 39.59 -19.50
C LYS A 297 -0.42 38.50 -20.18
N LEU A 298 0.45 37.80 -19.45
CA LEU A 298 1.20 36.67 -19.99
C LEU A 298 0.28 35.47 -20.24
N LYS A 299 0.37 34.90 -21.45
CA LYS A 299 -0.29 33.64 -21.81
C LYS A 299 0.73 32.70 -22.45
N VAL A 300 0.81 31.48 -21.93
CA VAL A 300 1.65 30.40 -22.44
C VAL A 300 0.74 29.27 -22.86
N ASN A 301 0.68 28.98 -24.17
CA ASN A 301 -0.18 27.93 -24.70
C ASN A 301 0.56 26.59 -24.65
N LEU A 302 -0.09 25.60 -24.04
CA LEU A 302 0.36 24.21 -23.98
C LEU A 302 -0.66 23.31 -24.71
N PRO A 303 -0.80 23.42 -26.05
CA PRO A 303 -1.86 22.74 -26.80
C PRO A 303 -1.77 21.21 -26.68
N TRP A 304 -0.56 20.70 -26.44
CA TRP A 304 -0.30 19.28 -26.24
C TRP A 304 -0.94 18.68 -24.97
N LEU A 305 -1.41 19.53 -24.05
CA LEU A 305 -2.24 19.09 -22.93
C LEU A 305 -3.62 18.63 -23.38
N LYS A 306 -4.11 19.05 -24.54
CA LYS A 306 -5.41 18.61 -25.08
C LYS A 306 -5.22 17.49 -26.10
N ASN A 307 -4.34 17.71 -27.09
CA ASN A 307 -4.08 16.78 -28.18
C ASN A 307 -2.62 16.36 -28.16
N LYS A 308 -2.31 15.07 -28.18
CA LYS A 308 -0.92 14.58 -28.22
C LYS A 308 -0.16 15.22 -29.41
N LYS A 309 1.12 15.55 -29.22
CA LYS A 309 1.99 16.04 -30.32
C LYS A 309 2.07 15.00 -31.45
N GLU A 310 2.05 15.46 -32.70
CA GLU A 310 2.27 14.60 -33.87
C GLU A 310 3.72 14.10 -33.92
N GLU A 311 4.67 15.00 -33.67
CA GLU A 311 6.09 14.69 -33.47
C GLU A 311 6.39 14.64 -31.97
N GLU A 312 6.61 13.44 -31.46
CA GLU A 312 6.89 13.19 -30.04
C GLU A 312 8.33 13.58 -29.66
N ASP A 313 8.48 14.20 -28.49
CA ASP A 313 9.79 14.48 -27.93
C ASP A 313 10.48 13.20 -27.43
N ILE A 314 11.81 13.23 -27.36
CA ILE A 314 12.59 12.18 -26.71
C ILE A 314 12.24 12.16 -25.21
N ASN A 315 12.00 10.97 -24.66
CA ASN A 315 11.62 10.76 -23.25
C ASN A 315 10.33 11.50 -22.84
N CYS A 316 9.40 11.71 -23.77
CA CYS A 316 8.16 12.41 -23.49
C CYS A 316 7.20 11.64 -22.56
N HIS A 317 6.21 12.36 -22.05
CA HIS A 317 5.06 11.75 -21.41
C HIS A 317 4.11 11.13 -22.47
N PRO A 318 3.68 9.87 -22.30
CA PRO A 318 3.04 9.09 -23.38
C PRO A 318 1.71 9.65 -23.87
N LEU A 319 0.96 10.35 -23.00
CA LEU A 319 -0.34 10.95 -23.35
C LEU A 319 -0.26 12.32 -24.01
N THR A 320 0.91 12.97 -24.02
CA THR A 320 1.07 14.33 -24.54
C THR A 320 2.10 14.42 -25.65
N GLY A 321 3.05 13.48 -25.71
CA GLY A 321 4.18 13.57 -26.64
C GLY A 321 5.18 14.66 -26.24
N SER A 322 4.97 15.35 -25.12
CA SER A 322 5.83 16.43 -24.62
C SER A 322 6.78 15.94 -23.53
N SER A 323 8.04 16.36 -23.63
CA SER A 323 9.08 16.22 -22.60
C SER A 323 9.12 17.38 -21.60
N GLU A 324 8.21 18.36 -21.75
CA GLU A 324 8.13 19.51 -20.86
C GLU A 324 7.37 19.17 -19.58
N HIS A 325 7.93 19.58 -18.44
CA HIS A 325 7.42 19.34 -17.10
C HIS A 325 7.48 20.61 -16.25
N TYR A 326 6.32 21.03 -15.75
CA TYR A 326 6.14 22.26 -14.99
C TYR A 326 5.72 21.99 -13.54
N ALA A 327 6.21 22.80 -12.62
CA ALA A 327 5.74 22.85 -11.24
C ALA A 327 5.05 24.20 -11.00
N LEU A 328 3.74 24.16 -10.80
CA LEU A 328 2.85 25.31 -10.66
C LEU A 328 2.30 25.39 -9.23
N TYR A 329 2.02 26.60 -8.78
CA TYR A 329 1.40 26.82 -7.47
C TYR A 329 -0.09 26.49 -7.50
N ASP A 330 -0.61 25.91 -6.42
CA ASP A 330 -2.05 25.91 -6.21
C ASP A 330 -2.58 27.34 -6.07
N ARG A 331 -3.77 27.58 -6.60
CA ARG A 331 -4.42 28.88 -6.74
C ARG A 331 -4.52 29.64 -5.42
N PHE A 332 -4.70 28.95 -4.30
CA PHE A 332 -4.77 29.57 -2.97
C PHE A 332 -3.41 30.02 -2.43
N HIS A 333 -2.32 29.47 -2.96
CA HIS A 333 -0.94 29.72 -2.52
C HIS A 333 -0.13 30.59 -3.50
N GLU A 334 -0.67 30.92 -4.67
CA GLU A 334 -0.05 31.78 -5.70
C GLU A 334 0.42 33.16 -5.18
N PHE A 335 -0.26 33.71 -4.16
CA PHE A 335 0.01 35.04 -3.60
C PHE A 335 0.91 35.06 -2.36
N ASN A 336 1.22 33.89 -1.80
CA ASN A 336 2.07 33.78 -0.60
C ASN A 336 3.57 33.74 -0.92
N THR A 337 3.94 33.98 -2.19
CA THR A 337 5.31 33.86 -2.68
C THR A 337 6.05 35.19 -2.58
N LYS A 338 7.29 35.14 -2.09
CA LYS A 338 8.17 36.33 -1.95
C LYS A 338 9.03 36.57 -3.20
N ASP A 339 9.24 35.56 -4.03
CA ASP A 339 10.09 35.64 -5.21
C ASP A 339 9.27 36.13 -6.42
N PRO A 340 9.66 37.24 -7.09
CA PRO A 340 8.93 37.76 -8.24
C PRO A 340 8.85 36.76 -9.40
N ARG A 341 9.79 35.82 -9.52
CA ARG A 341 9.81 34.78 -10.56
C ARG A 341 8.68 33.77 -10.41
N ASP A 342 8.10 33.64 -9.21
CA ASP A 342 6.99 32.71 -8.96
C ASP A 342 5.69 33.14 -9.67
N ALA A 343 5.62 34.38 -10.17
CA ALA A 343 4.55 34.80 -11.08
C ALA A 343 4.48 33.92 -12.36
N LEU A 344 5.60 33.32 -12.78
CA LEU A 344 5.70 32.40 -13.93
C LEU A 344 5.29 30.96 -13.60
N ARG A 345 4.85 30.68 -12.37
CA ARG A 345 4.33 29.39 -11.91
C ARG A 345 2.82 29.43 -11.64
N ARG A 346 2.13 30.49 -12.05
CA ARG A 346 0.68 30.64 -11.86
C ARG A 346 -0.09 29.87 -12.92
N ILE A 347 -1.11 29.13 -12.49
CA ILE A 347 -1.92 28.29 -13.38
C ILE A 347 -2.65 29.14 -14.43
N GLN A 348 -3.05 30.37 -14.05
CA GLN A 348 -3.80 31.31 -14.89
C GLN A 348 -3.05 31.78 -16.15
N VAL A 349 -1.73 31.55 -16.20
CA VAL A 349 -0.89 31.83 -17.36
C VAL A 349 -1.14 30.83 -18.48
N VAL A 350 -1.64 29.62 -18.18
CA VAL A 350 -1.91 28.57 -19.19
C VAL A 350 -3.41 28.52 -19.52
N PRO A 351 -3.85 28.97 -20.70
CA PRO A 351 -5.26 28.90 -21.11
C PRO A 351 -5.80 27.47 -21.07
N GLU A 352 -4.99 26.50 -21.46
CA GLU A 352 -5.36 25.10 -21.48
C GLU A 352 -5.57 24.50 -20.11
N LEU A 353 -5.16 25.14 -19.00
CA LEU A 353 -5.44 24.71 -17.61
C LEU A 353 -6.64 25.45 -17.00
N CYS A 354 -7.03 26.58 -17.59
CA CYS A 354 -8.06 27.45 -17.04
C CYS A 354 -9.45 26.80 -17.10
N GLY A 355 -10.20 26.85 -16.01
CA GLY A 355 -11.62 26.48 -15.94
C GLY A 355 -11.93 24.98 -15.86
N TRP A 356 -11.02 24.08 -16.25
CA TRP A 356 -11.24 22.62 -16.18
C TRP A 356 -10.45 21.92 -15.07
N VAL A 357 -9.29 22.43 -14.66
CA VAL A 357 -8.53 21.83 -13.56
C VAL A 357 -9.16 22.21 -12.23
N ASN A 358 -9.75 21.22 -11.56
CA ASN A 358 -10.16 21.36 -10.17
C ASN A 358 -8.93 21.18 -9.26
N THR A 359 -8.31 22.30 -8.86
CA THR A 359 -7.16 22.27 -7.94
C THR A 359 -7.55 21.89 -6.51
N GLN A 360 -8.84 21.94 -6.17
CA GLN A 360 -9.35 21.65 -4.82
C GLN A 360 -9.65 20.17 -4.59
N THR A 361 -9.33 19.28 -5.54
CA THR A 361 -9.68 17.85 -5.43
C THR A 361 -9.11 17.21 -4.16
N ALA A 362 -7.85 17.51 -3.83
CA ALA A 362 -7.21 17.00 -2.63
C ALA A 362 -7.85 17.59 -1.35
N GLU A 363 -8.14 18.89 -1.33
CA GLU A 363 -8.84 19.54 -0.22
C GLU A 363 -10.25 18.98 -0.01
N GLN A 364 -10.98 18.68 -1.08
CA GLN A 364 -12.32 18.08 -1.05
C GLN A 364 -12.26 16.65 -0.49
N LEU A 365 -11.28 15.86 -0.92
CA LEU A 365 -10.98 14.55 -0.34
C LEU A 365 -10.72 14.70 1.16
N PHE A 366 -9.82 15.60 1.56
CA PHE A 366 -9.50 15.83 2.97
C PHE A 366 -10.70 16.31 3.78
N GLY A 367 -11.52 17.20 3.23
CA GLY A 367 -12.78 17.65 3.81
C GLY A 367 -13.71 16.49 4.12
N SER A 368 -13.88 15.56 3.18
CA SER A 368 -14.70 14.36 3.37
C SER A 368 -14.13 13.39 4.43
N MET A 369 -12.81 13.40 4.62
CA MET A 369 -12.08 12.52 5.54
C MET A 369 -12.04 13.04 6.98
N ARG A 370 -12.27 14.35 7.23
CA ARG A 370 -12.15 14.94 8.59
C ARG A 370 -13.00 14.22 9.63
N LYS A 371 -14.16 13.70 9.24
CA LYS A 371 -15.07 12.93 10.13
C LYS A 371 -14.44 11.65 10.67
N ASN A 372 -13.41 11.13 10.00
CA ASN A 372 -12.71 9.90 10.37
C ASN A 372 -11.47 10.17 11.26
N ASN A 373 -11.00 11.42 11.36
CA ASN A 373 -9.73 11.75 12.02
C ASN A 373 -9.65 11.26 13.46
N TYR A 374 -10.69 11.45 14.26
CA TYR A 374 -10.70 10.99 15.65
C TYR A 374 -10.45 9.49 15.75
N PHE A 375 -11.10 8.72 14.88
CA PHE A 375 -11.01 7.27 14.88
C PHE A 375 -9.65 6.79 14.33
N LEU A 376 -9.19 7.39 13.22
CA LEU A 376 -7.90 7.05 12.60
C LEU A 376 -6.71 7.35 13.52
N ASN A 377 -6.81 8.38 14.37
CA ASN A 377 -5.78 8.73 15.34
C ASN A 377 -5.64 7.71 16.49
N MET A 378 -6.63 6.85 16.71
CA MET A 378 -6.61 5.84 17.78
C MET A 378 -6.04 4.51 17.32
N LEU A 379 -5.72 4.37 16.02
CA LEU A 379 -5.18 3.14 15.46
C LEU A 379 -3.66 3.07 15.67
N THR A 380 -3.15 1.84 15.81
CA THR A 380 -1.74 1.51 15.59
C THR A 380 -1.28 2.02 14.21
N PRO A 381 -0.02 2.41 14.01
CA PRO A 381 0.47 2.91 12.72
C PRO A 381 0.16 1.99 11.52
N SER A 382 0.40 0.68 11.66
CA SER A 382 0.09 -0.31 10.62
C SER A 382 -1.41 -0.41 10.32
N GLY A 383 -2.25 -0.52 11.36
CA GLY A 383 -3.70 -0.51 11.24
C GLY A 383 -4.26 0.77 10.62
N HIS A 384 -3.65 1.92 10.92
CA HIS A 384 -3.96 3.20 10.28
C HIS A 384 -3.66 3.16 8.78
N THR A 385 -2.42 2.82 8.43
CA THR A 385 -1.92 2.73 7.05
C THR A 385 -2.76 1.75 6.22
N PHE A 386 -3.05 0.57 6.76
CA PHE A 386 -3.91 -0.44 6.15
C PHE A 386 -5.31 0.11 5.85
N LEU A 387 -5.98 0.64 6.87
CA LEU A 387 -7.35 1.11 6.71
C LEU A 387 -7.44 2.31 5.78
N MET A 388 -6.48 3.24 5.85
CA MET A 388 -6.42 4.38 4.95
C MET A 388 -6.26 3.96 3.48
N ARG A 389 -5.44 2.94 3.19
CA ARG A 389 -5.36 2.37 1.83
C ARG A 389 -6.71 1.84 1.37
N ASN A 390 -7.45 1.15 2.25
CA ASN A 390 -8.79 0.62 1.91
C ASN A 390 -9.81 1.73 1.67
N ILE A 391 -9.84 2.74 2.53
CA ILE A 391 -10.75 3.88 2.37
C ILE A 391 -10.50 4.57 1.02
N ILE A 392 -9.23 4.83 0.68
CA ILE A 392 -8.88 5.48 -0.58
C ILE A 392 -9.17 4.56 -1.78
N HIS A 393 -8.98 3.24 -1.66
CA HIS A 393 -9.37 2.28 -2.69
C HIS A 393 -10.87 2.35 -3.00
N HIS A 394 -11.72 2.31 -1.98
CA HIS A 394 -13.17 2.41 -2.15
C HIS A 394 -13.60 3.78 -2.66
N TYR A 395 -12.96 4.86 -2.17
CA TYR A 395 -13.17 6.21 -2.69
C TYR A 395 -12.88 6.27 -4.20
N ASN A 396 -11.70 5.82 -4.63
CA ASN A 396 -11.33 5.80 -6.05
C ASN A 396 -12.29 4.95 -6.89
N THR A 397 -12.67 3.77 -6.38
CA THR A 397 -13.61 2.86 -7.06
C THR A 397 -14.97 3.53 -7.25
N ALA A 398 -15.49 4.19 -6.21
CA ALA A 398 -16.76 4.91 -6.28
C ALA A 398 -16.68 6.12 -7.23
N GLN A 399 -15.59 6.89 -7.20
CA GLN A 399 -15.39 8.03 -8.11
C GLN A 399 -15.32 7.59 -9.57
N ASN A 400 -14.56 6.53 -9.87
CA ASN A 400 -14.50 5.96 -11.22
C ASN A 400 -15.87 5.44 -11.67
N LYS A 401 -16.60 4.73 -10.79
CA LYS A 401 -17.95 4.25 -11.11
C LYS A 401 -18.91 5.40 -11.41
N ASN A 402 -18.92 6.44 -10.59
CA ASN A 402 -19.76 7.62 -10.82
C ASN A 402 -19.43 8.32 -12.15
N MET A 403 -18.14 8.37 -12.51
CA MET A 403 -17.68 8.91 -13.77
C MET A 403 -18.13 8.05 -14.95
N GLU A 404 -17.98 6.73 -14.85
CA GLU A 404 -18.44 5.77 -15.86
C GLU A 404 -19.96 5.86 -16.07
N ASP A 405 -20.73 5.88 -14.98
CA ASP A 405 -22.19 6.02 -15.01
C ASP A 405 -22.61 7.35 -15.65
N SER A 406 -21.82 8.42 -15.46
CA SER A 406 -22.07 9.72 -16.10
C SER A 406 -21.77 9.69 -17.60
N LEU A 407 -20.69 9.02 -18.01
CA LEU A 407 -20.35 8.83 -19.42
C LEU A 407 -21.40 7.98 -20.14
N ARG A 408 -21.87 6.89 -19.52
CA ARG A 408 -22.92 6.01 -20.07
C ARG A 408 -24.26 6.70 -20.32
N LYS A 409 -24.53 7.83 -19.63
CA LYS A 409 -25.74 8.64 -19.88
C LYS A 409 -25.64 9.53 -21.13
N ILE A 410 -24.43 9.82 -21.57
CA ILE A 410 -24.15 10.74 -22.69
C ILE A 410 -23.92 9.94 -23.98
N VAL A 411 -23.33 8.75 -23.85
CA VAL A 411 -22.98 7.88 -24.97
C VAL A 411 -24.20 7.13 -25.49
N SER A 412 -24.34 7.03 -26.82
CA SER A 412 -25.45 6.30 -27.44
C SER A 412 -25.40 4.82 -27.08
N PRO A 413 -26.55 4.14 -26.88
CA PRO A 413 -26.57 2.70 -26.54
C PRO A 413 -25.90 1.79 -27.57
N SER A 414 -25.71 2.26 -28.80
CA SER A 414 -25.01 1.59 -29.89
C SER A 414 -23.48 1.62 -29.76
N ASP A 415 -22.93 2.56 -28.98
CA ASP A 415 -21.49 2.77 -28.89
C ASP A 415 -20.92 2.00 -27.70
N GLN A 416 -19.87 1.21 -27.96
CA GLN A 416 -19.22 0.44 -26.92
C GLN A 416 -18.14 1.28 -26.23
N LEU A 417 -18.21 1.35 -24.90
CA LEU A 417 -17.14 1.87 -24.05
C LEU A 417 -16.10 0.78 -23.82
N THR A 418 -14.85 1.06 -24.17
CA THR A 418 -13.70 0.16 -23.97
C THR A 418 -12.53 0.92 -23.33
N PHE A 419 -11.49 0.21 -22.93
CA PHE A 419 -10.26 0.82 -22.40
C PHE A 419 -9.14 0.78 -23.44
N ASN A 420 -8.42 1.89 -23.60
CA ASN A 420 -7.21 1.93 -24.40
C ASN A 420 -6.00 1.34 -23.64
N GLY A 421 -4.85 1.23 -24.31
CA GLY A 421 -3.61 0.71 -23.72
C GLY A 421 -3.05 1.51 -22.53
N TYR A 422 -3.59 2.70 -22.28
CA TYR A 422 -3.24 3.55 -21.13
C TYR A 422 -4.28 3.51 -20.01
N GLY A 423 -5.27 2.61 -20.08
CA GLY A 423 -6.31 2.46 -19.06
C GLY A 423 -7.34 3.60 -19.07
N GLN A 424 -7.46 4.34 -20.18
CA GLN A 424 -8.49 5.36 -20.36
C GLN A 424 -9.71 4.76 -21.05
N ILE A 425 -10.90 5.15 -20.61
CA ILE A 425 -12.15 4.82 -21.25
C ILE A 425 -12.29 5.61 -22.56
N VAL A 426 -12.59 4.91 -23.65
CA VAL A 426 -12.72 5.46 -25.00
C VAL A 426 -13.94 4.87 -25.71
N LEU A 427 -14.43 5.56 -26.73
CA LEU A 427 -15.46 5.06 -27.65
C LEU A 427 -14.79 4.21 -28.73
N GLY A 428 -15.21 2.96 -28.89
CA GLY A 428 -14.73 2.12 -29.97
C GLY A 428 -14.87 0.62 -29.74
N THR A 429 -14.69 -0.15 -30.81
CA THR A 429 -14.56 -1.61 -30.78
C THR A 429 -13.30 -1.98 -29.97
N PRO A 430 -13.33 -3.02 -29.12
CA PRO A 430 -12.16 -3.42 -28.33
C PRO A 430 -10.93 -3.57 -29.24
N PRO A 431 -9.73 -3.14 -28.79
CA PRO A 431 -8.56 -3.09 -29.64
C PRO A 431 -8.28 -4.48 -30.24
N GLN A 432 -8.19 -4.55 -31.58
CA GLN A 432 -7.45 -5.61 -32.23
C GLN A 432 -6.01 -5.54 -31.71
N SER A 433 -5.48 -6.68 -31.26
CA SER A 433 -4.13 -6.83 -30.70
C SER A 433 -3.11 -5.92 -31.38
N LEU A 434 -2.55 -4.97 -30.63
CA LEU A 434 -1.45 -4.13 -31.09
C LEU A 434 -0.25 -5.02 -31.45
N ASN A 435 0.42 -4.72 -32.58
CA ASN A 435 1.64 -5.39 -33.02
C ASN A 435 2.71 -5.34 -31.91
N ASP A 436 3.38 -6.48 -31.71
CA ASP A 436 4.27 -6.80 -30.59
C ASP A 436 5.56 -5.93 -30.48
N SER A 437 5.75 -4.93 -31.33
CA SER A 437 6.96 -4.11 -31.39
C SER A 437 6.98 -2.86 -30.50
N GLU A 438 5.88 -2.50 -29.82
CA GLU A 438 5.83 -1.38 -28.86
C GLU A 438 5.66 -1.81 -27.40
N ARG A 439 5.77 -3.11 -27.10
CA ARG A 439 5.97 -3.58 -25.72
C ARG A 439 7.41 -3.28 -25.30
N HIS A 440 7.67 -2.06 -24.84
CA HIS A 440 8.80 -1.83 -23.94
C HIS A 440 8.41 -2.33 -22.54
N THR A 441 8.87 -3.55 -22.28
CA THR A 441 8.83 -4.26 -21.01
C THR A 441 9.36 -3.39 -19.87
N CYS A 442 8.46 -2.86 -19.07
CA CYS A 442 8.67 -2.81 -17.64
C CYS A 442 7.83 -3.96 -17.09
N ASP A 443 8.50 -4.97 -16.56
CA ASP A 443 7.91 -6.21 -16.03
C ASP A 443 6.88 -5.94 -14.93
N ILE A 444 5.64 -5.71 -15.36
CA ILE A 444 4.41 -6.00 -14.61
C ILE A 444 3.49 -6.82 -15.53
N THR A 445 4.11 -7.65 -16.37
CA THR A 445 3.50 -8.77 -17.10
C THR A 445 4.24 -10.09 -16.82
N GLN A 446 4.78 -10.23 -15.61
CA GLN A 446 4.86 -11.53 -14.94
C GLN A 446 3.65 -11.70 -13.99
N ILE A 447 2.45 -11.39 -14.49
CA ILE A 447 1.45 -12.45 -14.43
C ILE A 447 1.90 -13.34 -15.57
N ASP A 448 2.35 -14.56 -15.27
CA ASP A 448 2.56 -15.57 -16.29
C ASP A 448 1.30 -15.59 -17.19
N GLN A 449 1.39 -14.93 -18.35
CA GLN A 449 0.78 -15.46 -19.54
C GLN A 449 1.50 -16.79 -19.74
N VAL A 450 1.02 -17.81 -19.04
CA VAL A 450 1.07 -19.17 -19.58
C VAL A 450 0.58 -19.01 -20.99
N HIS A 451 1.46 -19.28 -21.93
CA HIS A 451 1.14 -19.52 -23.32
C HIS A 451 -0.18 -20.31 -23.31
N CYS A 452 -1.31 -19.71 -23.70
CA CYS A 452 -2.46 -20.52 -24.06
C CYS A 452 -2.04 -21.20 -25.35
N PRO A 453 -1.82 -22.53 -25.41
CA PRO A 453 -1.95 -23.18 -26.67
C PRO A 453 -3.41 -22.99 -27.03
N SER A 454 -3.68 -22.32 -28.14
CA SER A 454 -4.96 -22.48 -28.81
C SER A 454 -5.25 -23.98 -28.88
N GLN A 455 -6.28 -24.41 -28.14
CA GLN A 455 -6.79 -25.79 -28.10
C GLN A 455 -5.85 -26.85 -27.50
N GLY A 456 -5.26 -26.60 -26.32
CA GLY A 456 -4.70 -27.66 -25.45
C GLY A 456 -5.76 -28.26 -24.52
N SER A 457 -5.77 -29.59 -24.32
CA SER A 457 -6.75 -30.28 -23.46
C SER A 457 -6.68 -29.83 -22.00
N VAL A 458 -7.74 -30.10 -21.23
CA VAL A 458 -7.95 -29.83 -19.79
C VAL A 458 -6.75 -30.23 -18.87
N ILE A 459 -5.79 -30.99 -19.39
CA ILE A 459 -4.66 -31.61 -18.69
C ILE A 459 -3.51 -30.62 -18.39
N ASP A 460 -3.40 -29.48 -19.09
CA ASP A 460 -2.22 -28.59 -18.95
C ASP A 460 -2.37 -27.51 -17.85
N MET A 461 -3.58 -27.25 -17.34
CA MET A 461 -3.83 -26.24 -16.29
C MET A 461 -3.66 -26.76 -14.85
N THR A 462 -3.69 -28.08 -14.63
CA THR A 462 -3.59 -28.70 -13.29
C THR A 462 -2.20 -29.27 -13.00
N ALA A 463 -1.24 -29.08 -13.90
CA ALA A 463 0.12 -29.55 -13.69
C ALA A 463 0.83 -28.77 -12.57
N LEU A 464 1.37 -29.47 -11.56
CA LEU A 464 2.03 -28.87 -10.40
C LEU A 464 3.12 -27.83 -10.74
N ARG A 465 3.81 -28.00 -11.88
CA ARG A 465 4.84 -27.07 -12.39
C ARG A 465 4.32 -25.65 -12.68
N ASN A 466 3.02 -25.52 -12.95
CA ASN A 466 2.38 -24.25 -13.29
C ASN A 466 1.86 -23.51 -12.04
N VAL A 467 1.96 -24.12 -10.85
CA VAL A 467 1.50 -23.51 -9.60
C VAL A 467 2.50 -22.44 -9.15
N GLN A 468 2.02 -21.21 -8.97
CA GLN A 468 2.80 -20.09 -8.43
C GLN A 468 2.27 -19.67 -7.05
N PRO A 469 3.15 -19.33 -6.08
CA PRO A 469 2.76 -18.82 -4.77
C PRO A 469 2.34 -17.36 -4.90
N ASN A 470 1.19 -17.08 -5.52
CA ASN A 470 0.62 -15.74 -5.59
C ASN A 470 -0.81 -15.73 -5.02
N ARG A 471 -1.32 -14.56 -4.62
CA ARG A 471 -2.73 -14.44 -4.18
C ARG A 471 -3.75 -14.45 -5.32
N ALA A 472 -3.30 -14.17 -6.55
CA ALA A 472 -4.12 -14.11 -7.76
C ALA A 472 -4.58 -15.49 -8.25
N CYS A 473 -3.86 -16.58 -7.94
CA CYS A 473 -4.28 -17.93 -8.33
C CYS A 473 -5.59 -18.34 -7.65
N TRP A 474 -5.96 -17.68 -6.54
CA TRP A 474 -7.18 -17.91 -5.77
C TRP A 474 -8.42 -17.29 -6.41
N MET A 475 -8.22 -16.44 -7.42
CA MET A 475 -9.27 -15.69 -8.11
C MET A 475 -9.52 -16.21 -9.53
N HIS A 476 -8.85 -17.30 -9.95
CA HIS A 476 -9.14 -17.91 -11.24
C HIS A 476 -10.56 -18.51 -11.21
N PRO A 477 -11.46 -18.08 -12.10
CA PRO A 477 -12.76 -18.71 -12.21
C PRO A 477 -12.57 -20.17 -12.59
N GLN A 478 -13.15 -21.06 -11.80
CA GLN A 478 -13.12 -22.50 -12.06
C GLN A 478 -13.84 -22.80 -13.38
N SER A 479 -13.29 -23.72 -14.17
CA SER A 479 -13.97 -24.19 -15.38
C SER A 479 -15.25 -24.94 -15.01
N SER A 480 -16.19 -25.03 -15.95
CA SER A 480 -17.44 -25.77 -15.75
C SER A 480 -17.21 -27.24 -15.38
N ASP A 481 -16.10 -27.84 -15.83
CA ASP A 481 -15.76 -29.23 -15.52
C ASP A 481 -15.13 -29.37 -14.13
N GLN A 482 -14.29 -28.39 -13.72
CA GLN A 482 -13.75 -28.32 -12.36
C GLN A 482 -14.87 -28.18 -11.32
N ILE A 483 -15.86 -27.33 -11.60
CA ILE A 483 -17.03 -27.16 -10.72
C ILE A 483 -17.77 -28.49 -10.56
N LYS A 484 -18.03 -29.22 -11.65
CA LYS A 484 -18.68 -30.55 -11.59
C LYS A 484 -17.88 -31.57 -10.79
N MET A 485 -16.55 -31.57 -10.94
CA MET A 485 -15.67 -32.48 -10.19
C MET A 485 -15.73 -32.19 -8.70
N ILE A 486 -15.68 -30.91 -8.31
CA ILE A 486 -15.83 -30.48 -6.91
C ILE A 486 -17.22 -30.85 -6.37
N GLU A 487 -18.28 -30.54 -7.12
CA GLU A 487 -19.66 -30.86 -6.72
C GLU A 487 -19.85 -32.36 -6.50
N ASN A 488 -19.28 -33.21 -7.36
CA ASN A 488 -19.30 -34.66 -7.19
C ASN A 488 -18.49 -35.13 -5.97
N ALA A 489 -17.32 -34.53 -5.74
CA ALA A 489 -16.46 -34.88 -4.60
C ALA A 489 -17.08 -34.48 -3.26
N LEU A 490 -17.87 -33.40 -3.23
CA LEU A 490 -18.54 -32.90 -2.03
C LEU A 490 -19.98 -33.41 -1.86
N ASN A 491 -20.47 -34.27 -2.76
CA ASN A 491 -21.85 -34.76 -2.72
C ASN A 491 -22.09 -35.78 -1.58
N GLU A 492 -22.66 -35.31 -0.47
CA GLU A 492 -22.94 -36.14 0.71
C GLU A 492 -23.95 -37.28 0.48
N LYS A 493 -24.73 -37.25 -0.61
CA LYS A 493 -25.72 -38.29 -0.93
C LYS A 493 -25.10 -39.54 -1.56
N GLU A 494 -23.88 -39.42 -2.07
CA GLU A 494 -23.14 -40.51 -2.72
C GLU A 494 -22.29 -41.30 -1.72
N SER A 495 -21.79 -42.46 -2.14
CA SER A 495 -21.04 -43.36 -1.24
C SER A 495 -19.80 -42.69 -0.65
N ARG A 496 -19.66 -42.69 0.68
CA ARG A 496 -18.49 -42.14 1.38
C ARG A 496 -17.18 -42.88 1.06
N GLN A 497 -17.25 -44.15 0.68
CA GLN A 497 -16.08 -44.99 0.38
C GLN A 497 -15.64 -44.93 -1.08
N GLN A 498 -16.30 -44.12 -1.91
CA GLN A 498 -15.89 -43.98 -3.30
C GLN A 498 -14.50 -43.36 -3.37
N PHE A 499 -13.60 -44.05 -4.09
CA PHE A 499 -12.31 -43.52 -4.50
C PHE A 499 -12.50 -42.26 -5.35
N LEU A 500 -11.81 -41.19 -4.98
CA LEU A 500 -11.84 -39.93 -5.72
C LEU A 500 -10.47 -39.51 -6.23
N ALA A 501 -9.40 -39.79 -5.48
CA ALA A 501 -8.07 -39.31 -5.79
C ALA A 501 -6.97 -40.17 -5.15
N GLN A 502 -5.75 -40.05 -5.67
CA GLN A 502 -4.55 -40.62 -5.08
C GLN A 502 -3.40 -39.63 -5.17
N VAL A 503 -2.80 -39.29 -4.02
CA VAL A 503 -1.63 -38.40 -3.93
C VAL A 503 -0.47 -39.21 -3.34
N GLY A 504 0.51 -39.54 -4.19
CA GLY A 504 1.58 -40.47 -3.83
C GLY A 504 1.01 -41.83 -3.41
N ALA A 505 1.29 -42.23 -2.16
CA ALA A 505 0.76 -43.48 -1.58
C ALA A 505 -0.61 -43.31 -0.88
N THR A 506 -1.11 -42.08 -0.76
CA THR A 506 -2.35 -41.78 -0.03
C THR A 506 -3.55 -41.88 -0.95
N ILE A 507 -4.50 -42.74 -0.59
CA ILE A 507 -5.80 -42.85 -1.26
C ILE A 507 -6.79 -41.91 -0.57
N LEU A 508 -7.48 -41.09 -1.35
CA LEU A 508 -8.50 -40.17 -0.87
C LEU A 508 -9.89 -40.62 -1.36
N ASN A 509 -10.77 -40.84 -0.41
CA ASN A 509 -12.16 -41.19 -0.64
C ASN A 509 -13.07 -39.98 -0.45
N ARG A 510 -14.33 -40.09 -0.87
CA ARG A 510 -15.32 -39.05 -0.64
C ARG A 510 -15.46 -38.63 0.83
N SER A 511 -15.31 -39.55 1.77
CA SER A 511 -15.29 -39.22 3.21
C SER A 511 -14.31 -38.11 3.57
N ASP A 512 -13.17 -38.06 2.88
CA ASP A 512 -12.07 -37.14 3.19
C ASP A 512 -12.37 -35.78 2.55
N PHE A 513 -12.88 -35.79 1.31
CA PHE A 513 -13.28 -34.56 0.59
C PHE A 513 -14.48 -33.85 1.20
N ILE A 514 -15.50 -34.56 1.71
CA ILE A 514 -16.67 -33.94 2.33
C ILE A 514 -16.28 -33.05 3.54
N THR A 515 -15.17 -33.35 4.22
CA THR A 515 -14.67 -32.51 5.33
C THR A 515 -14.27 -31.11 4.90
N LEU A 516 -14.13 -30.88 3.59
CA LEU A 516 -13.81 -29.59 3.01
C LEU A 516 -15.07 -28.74 2.67
N GLY A 517 -16.28 -29.31 2.67
CA GLY A 517 -17.51 -28.66 2.16
C GLY A 517 -18.41 -27.98 3.20
N HIS A 518 -18.13 -28.10 4.50
CA HIS A 518 -18.99 -27.64 5.61
C HIS A 518 -18.10 -26.96 6.69
N PRO A 519 -18.63 -26.36 7.79
CA PRO A 519 -17.84 -25.87 8.91
C PRO A 519 -17.27 -27.03 9.77
N ASN A 520 -17.02 -28.17 9.14
CA ASN A 520 -16.37 -29.32 9.74
C ASN A 520 -14.85 -29.11 9.73
N ASP A 521 -14.17 -29.79 10.63
CA ASP A 521 -12.72 -29.78 10.67
C ASP A 521 -12.16 -30.62 9.51
N VAL A 522 -11.16 -30.08 8.82
CA VAL A 522 -10.44 -30.78 7.74
C VAL A 522 -9.90 -32.10 8.29
N GLU A 523 -10.07 -33.20 7.58
CA GLU A 523 -9.54 -34.50 8.01
C GLU A 523 -8.00 -34.58 7.79
N GLY A 524 -7.29 -35.32 8.65
CA GLY A 524 -5.83 -35.39 8.63
C GLY A 524 -5.23 -36.00 7.37
N THR A 525 -5.92 -36.95 6.71
CA THR A 525 -5.50 -37.63 5.48
C THR A 525 -5.49 -36.66 4.32
N ILE A 526 -6.58 -35.91 4.14
CA ILE A 526 -6.65 -34.91 3.06
C ILE A 526 -5.68 -33.77 3.33
N LEU A 527 -5.50 -33.34 4.58
CA LEU A 527 -4.46 -32.38 4.95
C LEU A 527 -3.05 -32.87 4.57
N ASN A 528 -2.71 -34.12 4.92
CA ASN A 528 -1.40 -34.70 4.61
C ASN A 528 -1.19 -34.83 3.09
N ALA A 529 -2.24 -35.14 2.32
CA ALA A 529 -2.18 -35.16 0.87
C ALA A 529 -1.86 -33.75 0.30
N CYS A 530 -2.53 -32.70 0.80
CA CYS A 530 -2.23 -31.32 0.42
C CYS A 530 -0.77 -30.94 0.73
N LEU A 531 -0.26 -31.33 1.91
CA LEU A 531 1.13 -31.06 2.30
C LEU A 531 2.15 -31.84 1.44
N SER A 532 1.79 -33.02 0.97
CA SER A 532 2.60 -33.76 -0.01
C SER A 532 2.71 -32.98 -1.32
N MET A 533 1.60 -32.44 -1.83
CA MET A 533 1.63 -31.62 -3.04
C MET A 533 2.44 -30.34 -2.87
N VAL A 534 2.38 -29.70 -1.69
CA VAL A 534 3.22 -28.52 -1.38
C VAL A 534 4.70 -28.87 -1.48
N ARG A 535 5.11 -30.03 -0.96
CA ARG A 535 6.49 -30.52 -1.13
C ARG A 535 6.82 -30.72 -2.60
N ASP A 536 5.95 -31.39 -3.35
CA ASP A 536 6.21 -31.70 -4.75
C ASP A 536 6.30 -30.41 -5.61
N ILE A 537 5.51 -29.38 -5.31
CA ILE A 537 5.60 -28.04 -5.93
C ILE A 537 6.92 -27.34 -5.54
N ALA A 538 7.34 -27.46 -4.28
CA ALA A 538 8.57 -26.86 -3.80
C ALA A 538 9.80 -27.50 -4.46
N ASP A 539 9.81 -28.83 -4.61
CA ASP A 539 10.84 -29.58 -5.31
C ASP A 539 10.96 -29.14 -6.77
N LEU A 540 9.83 -28.93 -7.46
CA LEU A 540 9.81 -28.38 -8.83
C LEU A 540 10.41 -26.97 -8.94
N LYS A 541 10.47 -26.22 -7.84
CA LYS A 541 11.07 -24.89 -7.75
C LYS A 541 12.48 -24.90 -7.13
N ASN A 542 13.09 -26.08 -6.95
CA ASN A 542 14.37 -26.27 -6.27
C ASN A 542 14.40 -25.73 -4.83
N ILE A 543 13.27 -25.80 -4.11
CA ILE A 543 13.18 -25.47 -2.69
C ILE A 543 13.00 -26.79 -1.92
N LYS A 544 13.96 -27.14 -1.07
CA LYS A 544 13.92 -28.40 -0.30
C LYS A 544 12.99 -28.25 0.90
N VAL A 545 11.85 -28.94 0.89
CA VAL A 545 10.87 -28.88 1.98
C VAL A 545 10.62 -30.27 2.56
N ASN A 546 10.66 -30.41 3.89
CA ASN A 546 10.21 -31.63 4.56
C ASN A 546 8.87 -31.41 5.28
N CYS A 547 7.82 -32.09 4.86
CA CYS A 547 6.50 -32.05 5.50
C CYS A 547 6.29 -33.27 6.40
N PHE A 548 6.11 -33.07 7.70
CA PHE A 548 5.71 -34.16 8.60
C PHE A 548 4.23 -34.51 8.46
N SER A 549 3.88 -35.78 8.66
CA SER A 549 2.49 -36.19 8.76
C SER A 549 1.86 -35.67 10.04
N SER A 550 0.62 -35.18 9.94
CA SER A 550 -0.21 -34.79 11.08
C SER A 550 -0.43 -35.93 12.08
N TYR A 551 -0.38 -37.19 11.63
CA TYR A 551 -0.49 -38.37 12.49
C TYR A 551 0.78 -38.66 13.27
N VAL A 552 1.93 -38.17 12.80
CA VAL A 552 3.22 -38.29 13.51
C VAL A 552 3.37 -37.16 14.50
N THR A 553 3.17 -35.91 14.07
CA THR A 553 3.34 -34.73 14.91
C THR A 553 2.41 -34.71 16.12
N VAL A 554 1.19 -35.24 15.99
CA VAL A 554 0.25 -35.35 17.12
C VAL A 554 0.79 -36.26 18.23
N THR A 555 1.65 -37.25 17.91
CA THR A 555 2.26 -38.14 18.91
C THR A 555 3.29 -37.44 19.78
N TRP A 556 3.87 -36.33 19.31
CA TRP A 556 4.86 -35.56 20.06
C TRP A 556 4.22 -34.70 21.16
N LEU A 557 2.90 -34.51 21.08
CA LEU A 557 2.13 -33.72 22.03
C LEU A 557 1.55 -34.60 23.15
N PRO A 558 1.18 -34.01 24.31
CA PRO A 558 0.47 -34.73 25.35
C PRO A 558 -0.84 -35.36 24.81
N PRO A 559 -1.22 -36.56 25.27
CA PRO A 559 -0.57 -37.32 26.34
C PRO A 559 0.59 -38.24 25.90
N LEU A 560 0.83 -38.36 24.59
CA LEU A 560 1.76 -39.36 24.05
C LEU A 560 3.22 -38.97 24.27
N CYS A 561 3.56 -37.68 24.13
CA CYS A 561 4.90 -37.14 24.39
C CYS A 561 6.04 -37.95 23.75
N ALA A 562 5.81 -38.51 22.56
CA ALA A 562 6.81 -39.29 21.84
C ALA A 562 7.99 -38.41 21.45
N ASP A 563 9.19 -38.98 21.46
CA ASP A 563 10.41 -38.26 21.11
C ASP A 563 10.39 -37.86 19.62
N PRO A 564 10.39 -36.55 19.28
CA PRO A 564 10.44 -36.10 17.89
C PRO A 564 11.69 -36.55 17.15
N SER A 565 12.82 -36.74 17.87
CA SER A 565 14.10 -37.10 17.27
C SER A 565 14.07 -38.45 16.55
N ALA A 566 13.23 -39.37 17.03
CA ALA A 566 13.04 -40.70 16.45
C ALA A 566 12.39 -40.67 15.04
N ASN A 567 11.81 -39.54 14.63
CA ASN A 567 11.13 -39.37 13.35
C ASN A 567 11.85 -38.40 12.40
N LEU A 568 13.01 -37.86 12.80
CA LEU A 568 13.79 -36.94 11.95
C LEU A 568 14.49 -37.74 10.84
N PRO A 569 14.26 -37.43 9.56
CA PRO A 569 15.00 -38.06 8.47
C PRO A 569 16.43 -37.50 8.37
N ASP A 570 17.37 -38.32 7.90
CA ASP A 570 18.81 -37.94 7.83
C ASP A 570 19.08 -36.68 7.00
N HIS A 571 18.26 -36.41 5.99
CA HIS A 571 18.39 -35.26 5.11
C HIS A 571 17.75 -33.98 5.65
N ILE A 572 17.18 -33.99 6.86
CA ILE A 572 16.41 -32.85 7.39
C ILE A 572 17.24 -31.57 7.54
N ALA A 573 18.55 -31.70 7.75
CA ALA A 573 19.47 -30.57 7.84
C ALA A 573 19.72 -29.88 6.50
N GLU A 574 19.41 -30.54 5.39
CA GLU A 574 19.56 -30.00 4.03
C GLU A 574 18.28 -29.28 3.56
N CYS A 575 17.19 -29.35 4.31
CA CYS A 575 15.93 -28.72 3.95
C CYS A 575 15.96 -27.22 4.22
N ASP A 576 15.44 -26.43 3.27
CA ASP A 576 15.20 -24.99 3.43
C ASP A 576 14.09 -24.74 4.44
N PHE A 577 13.04 -25.59 4.38
CA PHE A 577 11.89 -25.53 5.28
C PHE A 577 11.50 -26.90 5.83
N ILE A 578 11.03 -26.90 7.08
CA ILE A 578 10.40 -28.07 7.71
C ILE A 578 8.99 -27.67 8.10
N LEU A 579 7.96 -28.37 7.63
CA LEU A 579 6.55 -28.12 7.97
C LEU A 579 6.05 -29.17 8.97
N LEU A 580 5.42 -28.67 10.04
CA LEU A 580 4.90 -29.45 11.17
C LEU A 580 3.40 -29.14 11.34
N PRO A 581 2.51 -29.91 10.70
CA PRO A 581 1.08 -29.79 10.97
C PRO A 581 0.77 -30.20 12.41
N SER A 582 -0.12 -29.49 13.09
CA SER A 582 -0.51 -29.79 14.47
C SER A 582 -1.99 -29.50 14.66
N TRP A 583 -2.70 -30.41 15.32
CA TRP A 583 -4.07 -30.16 15.78
C TRP A 583 -4.03 -29.65 17.22
N ALA A 584 -4.48 -28.42 17.46
CA ALA A 584 -4.58 -27.88 18.82
C ALA A 584 -5.77 -26.92 18.95
N SER A 585 -6.43 -26.93 20.12
CA SER A 585 -7.55 -26.02 20.42
C SER A 585 -8.66 -26.04 19.35
N ASN A 586 -9.00 -27.24 18.85
CA ASN A 586 -9.99 -27.48 17.79
C ASN A 586 -9.69 -26.83 16.44
N HIS A 587 -8.42 -26.57 16.12
CA HIS A 587 -8.01 -26.00 14.84
C HIS A 587 -6.69 -26.64 14.36
N TRP A 588 -6.52 -26.69 13.04
CA TRP A 588 -5.24 -27.03 12.42
C TRP A 588 -4.27 -25.85 12.47
N MET A 589 -3.03 -26.15 12.81
CA MET A 589 -1.88 -25.24 12.75
C MET A 589 -0.81 -25.88 11.88
N ILE A 590 -0.01 -25.06 11.18
CA ILE A 590 1.21 -25.52 10.51
C ILE A 590 2.35 -24.68 11.06
N CYS A 591 3.19 -25.28 11.89
CA CYS A 591 4.44 -24.67 12.29
C CYS A 591 5.47 -24.90 11.18
N TYR A 592 6.37 -23.94 10.93
CA TYR A 592 7.49 -24.17 10.03
C TYR A 592 8.81 -23.76 10.66
N LEU A 593 9.90 -24.43 10.27
CA LEU A 593 11.26 -24.10 10.65
C LEU A 593 12.04 -23.73 9.39
N HIS A 594 12.87 -22.69 9.46
CA HIS A 594 13.76 -22.26 8.39
C HIS A 594 15.21 -22.61 8.75
N SER A 595 15.99 -23.13 7.80
CA SER A 595 17.36 -23.65 7.98
C SER A 595 18.31 -22.74 8.78
N ASN A 596 18.22 -21.41 8.59
CA ASN A 596 18.98 -20.41 9.35
C ASN A 596 18.82 -20.47 10.90
N TYR A 597 17.78 -21.13 11.43
CA TYR A 597 17.56 -21.29 12.89
C TYR A 597 18.16 -22.56 13.50
N ILE A 598 18.62 -23.51 12.68
CA ILE A 598 19.06 -24.84 13.15
C ILE A 598 20.53 -24.83 13.61
N LEU A 599 21.33 -23.84 13.20
CA LEU A 599 22.79 -23.79 13.47
C LEU A 599 23.26 -22.76 14.51
N GLY A 600 22.37 -22.13 15.30
CA GLY A 600 22.82 -21.16 16.29
C GLY A 600 21.81 -20.69 17.33
N CYS A 601 22.05 -21.11 18.58
CA CYS A 601 21.75 -20.37 19.82
C CYS A 601 20.28 -20.02 20.11
N GLY A 602 19.59 -20.92 20.85
CA GLY A 602 18.72 -20.59 21.99
C GLY A 602 17.79 -19.38 21.89
N LYS A 603 17.05 -19.22 20.79
CA LYS A 603 15.97 -18.21 20.67
C LYS A 603 14.67 -18.89 20.23
N SER A 604 13.59 -18.46 20.88
CA SER A 604 12.22 -18.97 20.85
C SER A 604 11.75 -19.47 19.49
N MET A 605 11.07 -20.63 19.47
CA MET A 605 10.20 -21.07 18.38
C MET A 605 9.20 -19.96 18.05
N ASP A 606 9.28 -19.40 16.84
CA ASP A 606 8.24 -18.52 16.31
C ASP A 606 7.16 -19.38 15.63
N VAL A 607 6.00 -19.45 16.29
CA VAL A 607 4.82 -20.17 15.81
C VAL A 607 4.11 -19.30 14.78
N MET A 608 4.19 -19.66 13.49
CA MET A 608 3.34 -19.05 12.47
C MET A 608 1.99 -19.77 12.41
N ILE A 609 0.91 -18.98 12.50
CA ILE A 609 -0.46 -19.47 12.34
C ILE A 609 -0.84 -19.33 10.87
N SER A 610 -1.22 -20.44 10.23
CA SER A 610 -1.59 -20.48 8.83
C SER A 610 -2.96 -21.13 8.68
N THR A 611 -4.00 -20.29 8.70
CA THR A 611 -5.40 -20.58 8.30
C THR A 611 -5.51 -20.67 6.77
N VAL A 612 -4.61 -21.46 6.16
CA VAL A 612 -4.48 -21.59 4.71
C VAL A 612 -5.47 -22.62 4.14
N LEU A 613 -6.07 -23.48 4.97
CA LEU A 613 -6.80 -24.65 4.46
C LEU A 613 -8.31 -24.48 4.38
N GLN A 614 -8.95 -23.62 5.18
CA GLN A 614 -10.42 -23.51 5.16
C GLN A 614 -10.98 -22.62 4.03
N GLY A 615 -10.20 -21.67 3.49
CA GLY A 615 -10.65 -20.77 2.41
C GLY A 615 -10.18 -21.16 1.00
N ARG A 616 -9.39 -22.22 0.85
CA ARG A 616 -8.60 -22.54 -0.37
C ARG A 616 -8.93 -23.90 -0.97
N ILE A 617 -10.10 -24.39 -0.62
CA ILE A 617 -10.54 -25.77 -0.79
C ILE A 617 -10.76 -26.12 -2.27
N GLY A 618 -11.36 -25.22 -3.06
CA GLY A 618 -11.76 -25.53 -4.43
C GLY A 618 -10.63 -25.91 -5.38
N GLN A 619 -9.48 -25.21 -5.33
CA GLN A 619 -8.37 -25.48 -6.24
C GLN A 619 -7.53 -26.68 -5.80
N ILE A 620 -7.31 -26.83 -4.49
CA ILE A 620 -6.61 -28.00 -3.92
C ILE A 620 -7.44 -29.27 -4.12
N ILE A 621 -8.78 -29.19 -4.02
CA ILE A 621 -9.67 -30.30 -4.39
C ILE A 621 -9.48 -30.68 -5.86
N VAL A 622 -9.50 -29.71 -6.76
CA VAL A 622 -9.35 -29.96 -8.20
C VAL A 622 -8.01 -30.62 -8.51
N GLU A 623 -6.92 -30.15 -7.89
CA GLU A 623 -5.59 -30.71 -8.10
C GLU A 623 -5.40 -32.08 -7.42
N CYS A 624 -6.13 -32.39 -6.34
CA CYS A 624 -6.20 -33.77 -5.84
C CYS A 624 -7.00 -34.67 -6.79
N LEU A 625 -8.07 -34.16 -7.41
CA LEU A 625 -8.97 -34.92 -8.29
C LEU A 625 -8.46 -35.12 -9.73
N CYS A 626 -7.47 -34.33 -10.16
CA CYS A 626 -6.85 -34.38 -11.48
C CYS A 626 -5.46 -35.05 -11.41
#